data_AF-A0AA35UZ10-F1
#
_entry.id   AF-A0AA35UZ10-F1
#
_cell.length_a   1.000
_cell.length_b   1.000
_cell.length_c   1.000
_cell.angle_alpha   90.00
_cell.angle_beta   90.00
_cell.angle_gamma   90.00
#
_symmetry.space_group_name_H-M   'P 1'
#
loop_
_entity.id
_entity.type
_entity.pdbx_description
1 polymer ?
#
loop_
_entity_poly.entity_id
_entity_poly.type
_entity_poly.pdbx_seq_one_letter_code
_entity_poly.pdbx_strand_id
1 'polypeptide(L)'
;MRIRLGLGLCLMAFPAMLTACAPDQIASAITGRDCNSAYLYDEEDFCAQPKGPPPPQPYCTTSFEGTDCYARPDLTPNVARQTAEGPTALTPEQNRARMGQ
;
A
#
# COMPACT_ATOMS: atom_id res chain seq x y z
N MET A 1 -0.89 -35.62 -39.68
CA MET A 1 -0.89 -35.18 -38.26
C MET A 1 0.28 -34.23 -37.97
N ARG A 2 0.39 -33.10 -38.69
CA ARG A 2 1.49 -32.12 -38.53
C ARG A 2 1.03 -30.69 -38.21
N ILE A 3 -0.24 -30.37 -38.48
CA ILE A 3 -0.82 -29.02 -38.28
C ILE A 3 -1.22 -28.79 -36.80
N ARG A 4 -1.54 -29.84 -36.04
CA ARG A 4 -1.93 -29.73 -34.62
C ARG A 4 -0.77 -29.33 -33.68
N LEU A 5 0.48 -29.57 -34.09
CA LEU A 5 1.66 -29.25 -33.28
C LEU A 5 2.03 -27.75 -33.36
N GLY A 6 1.86 -27.12 -34.54
CA GLY A 6 2.18 -25.70 -34.74
C GLY A 6 1.19 -24.75 -34.05
N LEU A 7 -0.10 -25.12 -34.01
CA LEU A 7 -1.13 -24.30 -33.36
C LEU A 7 -0.98 -24.30 -31.83
N GLY A 8 -0.65 -25.46 -31.23
CA GLY A 8 -0.41 -25.58 -29.79
C GLY A 8 0.83 -24.82 -29.32
N LEU A 9 1.90 -24.82 -30.12
CA LEU A 9 3.12 -24.07 -29.82
C LEU A 9 2.89 -22.55 -29.89
N CYS A 10 2.08 -22.08 -30.85
CA CYS A 10 1.76 -20.67 -31.01
C CYS A 10 0.85 -20.13 -29.88
N LEU A 11 -0.13 -20.95 -29.44
CA LEU A 11 -1.02 -20.62 -28.32
C LEU A 11 -0.31 -20.54 -26.97
N MET A 12 0.79 -21.28 -26.78
CA MET A 12 1.63 -21.21 -25.57
C MET A 12 2.69 -20.09 -25.65
N ALA A 13 3.20 -19.77 -26.84
CA ALA A 13 4.22 -18.74 -27.02
C ALA A 13 3.66 -17.31 -26.81
N PHE A 14 2.40 -17.07 -27.19
CA PHE A 14 1.77 -15.75 -27.11
C PHE A 14 1.67 -15.18 -25.67
N PRO A 15 1.17 -15.93 -24.65
CA PRO A 15 1.15 -15.43 -23.28
C PRO A 15 2.56 -15.28 -22.67
N ALA A 16 3.51 -16.15 -23.04
CA ALA A 16 4.89 -16.06 -22.56
C ALA A 16 5.62 -14.80 -23.08
N MET A 17 5.28 -14.32 -24.27
CA MET A 17 5.82 -13.06 -24.79
C MET A 17 5.20 -11.82 -24.13
N LEU A 18 3.96 -11.91 -23.63
CA LEU A 18 3.31 -10.81 -22.92
C LEU A 18 3.83 -10.64 -21.49
N THR A 19 4.20 -11.74 -20.81
CA THR A 19 4.78 -11.66 -19.45
C THR A 19 6.20 -11.12 -19.45
N ALA A 20 6.96 -11.30 -20.54
CA ALA A 20 8.27 -10.66 -20.71
C ALA A 20 8.23 -9.13 -20.66
N CYS A 21 7.06 -8.51 -20.88
CA CYS A 21 6.87 -7.07 -20.81
C CYS A 21 6.56 -6.54 -19.40
N ALA A 22 6.48 -7.41 -18.38
CA ALA A 22 6.14 -6.99 -17.02
C ALA A 22 7.02 -7.67 -15.96
N PRO A 23 8.35 -7.43 -15.97
CA PRO A 23 9.26 -8.00 -14.97
C PRO A 23 8.85 -7.62 -13.54
N ASP A 24 8.34 -6.41 -13.34
CA ASP A 24 7.84 -5.88 -12.07
C ASP A 24 6.66 -6.69 -11.52
N GLN A 25 5.72 -7.08 -12.40
CA GLN A 25 4.56 -7.90 -12.02
C GLN A 25 4.97 -9.34 -11.67
N ILE A 26 5.89 -9.92 -12.43
CA ILE A 26 6.41 -11.27 -12.14
C ILE A 26 7.17 -11.27 -10.81
N ALA A 27 8.05 -10.29 -10.60
CA ALA A 27 8.80 -10.15 -9.37
C ALA A 27 7.86 -9.96 -8.17
N SER A 28 6.82 -9.14 -8.32
CA SER A 28 5.83 -8.93 -7.27
C SER A 28 5.05 -10.21 -6.95
N ALA A 29 4.65 -10.97 -7.97
CA ALA A 29 3.94 -12.24 -7.79
C ALA A 29 4.78 -13.32 -7.12
N ILE A 30 6.08 -13.43 -7.45
CA ILE A 30 6.98 -14.44 -6.90
C ILE A 30 7.42 -14.07 -5.47
N THR A 31 7.70 -12.79 -5.21
CA THR A 31 8.21 -12.34 -3.91
C THR A 31 7.10 -12.03 -2.90
N GLY A 32 5.87 -11.79 -3.37
CA GLY A 32 4.77 -11.29 -2.55
C GLY A 32 4.98 -9.86 -2.06
N ARG A 33 5.93 -9.13 -2.63
CA ARG A 33 6.23 -7.72 -2.33
C ARG A 33 5.80 -6.84 -3.50
N ASP A 34 5.67 -5.55 -3.25
CA ASP A 34 5.43 -4.57 -4.30
C ASP A 34 6.79 -4.23 -4.96
N CYS A 35 7.09 -4.86 -6.10
CA CYS A 35 8.33 -4.64 -6.83
C CYS A 35 8.05 -3.81 -8.08
N ASN A 36 8.74 -2.67 -8.21
CA ASN A 36 8.55 -1.73 -9.31
C ASN A 36 9.89 -1.08 -9.70
N SER A 37 10.20 -1.09 -10.99
CA SER A 37 11.39 -0.44 -11.53
C SER A 37 11.38 1.08 -11.34
N ALA A 38 10.19 1.68 -11.15
CA ALA A 38 10.05 3.10 -10.83
C ALA A 38 10.77 3.52 -9.54
N TYR A 39 10.82 2.63 -8.54
CA TYR A 39 11.48 2.87 -7.25
C TYR A 39 12.99 3.13 -7.40
N LEU A 40 13.60 2.58 -8.45
CA LEU A 40 15.01 2.80 -8.74
C LEU A 40 15.33 4.25 -9.17
N TYR A 41 14.34 5.01 -9.68
CA TYR A 41 14.54 6.44 -10.00
C TYR A 41 14.60 7.31 -8.74
N ASP A 42 13.98 6.87 -7.65
CA ASP A 42 13.95 7.55 -6.36
C ASP A 42 15.04 7.03 -5.40
N GLU A 43 16.02 6.27 -5.93
CA GLU A 43 17.09 5.60 -5.16
C GLU A 43 16.56 4.62 -4.09
N GLU A 44 15.35 4.10 -4.28
CA GLU A 44 14.74 3.10 -3.42
C GLU A 44 15.06 1.67 -3.89
N ASP A 45 14.89 0.69 -2.99
CA ASP A 45 15.04 -0.73 -3.33
C ASP A 45 13.96 -1.17 -4.33
N PHE A 46 14.34 -1.98 -5.33
CA PHE A 46 13.44 -2.49 -6.38
C PHE A 46 12.16 -3.15 -5.83
N CYS A 47 12.27 -3.85 -4.71
CA CYS A 47 11.13 -4.44 -4.02
C CYS A 47 10.88 -3.69 -2.73
N ALA A 48 9.79 -2.92 -2.69
CA ALA A 48 9.41 -2.13 -1.54
C ALA A 48 9.23 -3.03 -0.31
N GLN A 49 9.60 -2.48 0.86
CA GLN A 49 9.25 -3.13 2.10
C GLN A 49 7.72 -3.23 2.23
N PRO A 50 7.19 -4.28 2.89
CA PRO A 50 5.77 -4.36 3.16
C PRO A 50 5.29 -3.07 3.83
N LYS A 51 4.33 -2.37 3.19
CA LYS A 51 3.74 -1.17 3.77
C LYS A 51 3.16 -1.53 5.12
N GLY A 52 3.72 -0.93 6.17
CA GLY A 52 3.18 -1.07 7.52
C GLY A 52 1.75 -0.53 7.58
N PRO A 53 0.99 -0.87 8.63
CA PRO A 53 -0.28 -0.21 8.87
C PRO A 53 -0.06 1.31 8.92
N PRO A 54 -1.03 2.12 8.46
CA PRO A 54 -0.95 3.56 8.59
C PRO A 54 -0.63 3.96 10.03
N PRO A 55 0.17 5.01 10.26
CA PRO A 55 0.43 5.49 11.60
C PRO A 55 -0.91 5.80 12.29
N PRO A 56 -1.03 5.51 13.60
CA PRO A 56 -2.24 5.83 14.34
C PRO A 56 -2.51 7.33 14.28
N GLN A 57 -3.79 7.70 14.31
CA GLN A 57 -4.17 9.11 14.33
C GLN A 57 -3.61 9.78 15.58
N PRO A 58 -3.16 11.05 15.48
CA PRO A 58 -2.54 11.73 16.61
C PRO A 58 -3.55 11.98 17.73
N TYR A 59 -3.08 11.81 18.97
CA TYR A 59 -3.85 12.14 20.15
C TYR A 59 -3.70 13.63 20.45
N CYS A 60 -4.76 14.41 20.29
CA CYS A 60 -4.70 15.84 20.52
C CYS A 60 -5.35 16.24 21.84
N THR A 61 -4.73 17.15 22.58
CA THR A 61 -5.26 17.74 23.82
C THR A 61 -5.26 19.25 23.73
N THR A 62 -6.25 19.89 24.34
CA THR A 62 -6.28 21.36 24.46
C THR A 62 -5.86 21.81 25.85
N SER A 63 -4.93 22.77 25.88
CA SER A 63 -4.42 23.47 27.05
C SER A 63 -4.73 24.97 26.94
N PHE A 64 -4.24 25.78 27.89
CA PHE A 64 -4.36 27.24 27.79
C PHE A 64 -3.54 27.83 26.64
N GLU A 65 -2.43 27.21 26.27
CA GLU A 65 -1.53 27.70 25.21
C GLU A 65 -2.00 27.31 23.80
N GLY A 66 -2.91 26.34 23.69
CA GLY A 66 -3.45 25.89 22.42
C GLY A 66 -3.76 24.40 22.38
N THR A 67 -3.73 23.82 21.18
CA THR A 67 -3.93 22.38 20.96
C THR A 67 -2.61 21.72 20.57
N ASP A 68 -2.22 20.73 21.35
CA ASP A 68 -1.02 19.92 21.12
C ASP A 68 -1.43 18.51 20.67
N CYS A 69 -0.78 18.01 19.62
CA CYS A 69 -1.05 16.69 19.04
C CYS A 69 0.17 15.77 19.18
N TYR A 70 -0.03 14.63 19.82
CA TYR A 70 1.01 13.67 20.15
C TYR A 70 0.90 12.43 19.27
N ALA A 71 1.99 12.05 18.61
CA ALA A 71 2.09 10.81 17.85
C ALA A 71 2.22 9.56 18.74
N ARG A 72 2.73 9.73 19.97
CA ARG A 72 3.00 8.67 20.95
C ARG A 72 2.46 9.05 22.33
N PRO A 73 1.13 9.03 22.53
CA PRO A 73 0.53 9.44 23.81
C PRO A 73 0.96 8.56 24.97
N ASP A 74 1.35 7.31 24.71
CA ASP A 74 1.84 6.33 25.69
C ASP A 74 3.15 6.74 26.37
N LEU A 75 3.93 7.63 25.74
CA LEU A 75 5.18 8.15 26.29
C LEU A 75 4.98 9.45 27.09
N THR A 76 3.77 10.00 27.11
CA THR A 76 3.43 11.23 27.83
C THR A 76 2.69 10.89 29.12
N PRO A 77 3.26 11.17 30.31
CA PRO A 77 2.56 10.96 31.57
C PRO A 77 1.40 11.95 31.73
N ASN A 78 0.26 11.49 32.25
CA ASN A 78 -0.91 12.31 32.60
C ASN A 78 -1.50 13.13 31.43
N VAL A 79 -1.65 12.52 30.25
CA VAL A 79 -2.30 13.19 29.12
C VAL A 79 -3.72 13.66 29.49
N ALA A 80 -4.02 14.93 29.21
CA ALA A 80 -5.37 15.48 29.30
C ALA A 80 -6.30 14.78 28.31
N ARG A 81 -7.61 14.97 28.42
CA ARG A 81 -8.62 14.31 27.56
C ARG A 81 -8.42 14.67 26.08
N GLN A 82 -8.65 13.69 25.20
CA GLN A 82 -8.67 13.90 23.76
C GLN A 82 -9.66 15.01 23.37
N THR A 83 -9.18 15.98 22.59
CA THR A 83 -9.97 17.07 22.03
C THR A 83 -10.31 16.87 20.55
N ALA A 84 -9.60 15.97 19.85
CA ALA A 84 -9.95 15.62 18.47
C ALA A 84 -11.39 15.10 18.41
N GLU A 85 -12.22 15.76 17.61
CA GLU A 85 -13.62 15.40 17.37
C GLU A 85 -13.76 14.52 16.13
N GLY A 86 -14.69 13.56 16.20
CA GLY A 86 -14.99 12.64 15.10
C GLY A 86 -14.31 11.27 15.22
N PRO A 87 -14.67 10.35 14.32
CA PRO A 87 -14.15 8.99 14.34
C PRO A 87 -12.68 8.95 13.91
N THR A 88 -11.86 8.23 14.67
CA THR A 88 -10.43 8.01 14.36
C THR A 88 -10.21 6.97 13.27
N ALA A 89 -11.28 6.35 12.76
CA ALA A 89 -11.25 5.46 11.61
C ALA A 89 -12.53 5.61 10.80
N LEU A 90 -12.43 5.41 9.49
CA LEU A 90 -13.58 5.33 8.61
C LEU A 90 -14.19 3.93 8.68
N THR A 91 -15.52 3.82 8.64
CA THR A 91 -16.18 2.54 8.36
C THR A 91 -15.86 2.08 6.93
N PRO A 92 -15.98 0.78 6.61
CA PRO A 92 -15.78 0.29 5.25
C PRO A 92 -16.59 1.06 4.20
N GLU A 93 -17.82 1.44 4.52
CA GLU A 93 -18.73 2.20 3.66
C GLU A 93 -18.25 3.64 3.44
N GLN A 94 -17.82 4.32 4.51
CA GLN A 94 -17.27 5.68 4.42
C GLN A 94 -15.99 5.72 3.58
N ASN A 95 -15.13 4.70 3.74
CA ASN A 95 -13.90 4.61 2.95
C ASN A 95 -14.20 4.38 1.46
N ARG A 96 -15.22 3.57 1.14
CA ARG A 96 -15.66 3.33 -0.24
C ARG A 96 -16.16 4.61 -0.91
N ALA A 97 -17.03 5.36 -0.22
CA ALA A 97 -17.53 6.65 -0.69
C ALA A 97 -16.39 7.67 -0.93
N ARG A 98 -15.40 7.72 -0.03
CA ARG A 98 -14.20 8.57 -0.18
C ARG A 98 -13.38 8.20 -1.42
N MET A 99 -13.32 6.92 -1.76
CA MET A 99 -12.56 6.41 -2.91
C MET A 99 -13.34 6.46 -4.23
N GLY A 100 -14.60 6.91 -4.22
CA GLY A 100 -15.46 6.96 -5.40
C GLY A 100 -15.83 5.57 -5.96
N GLN A 101 -15.85 4.55 -5.09
CA GLN A 101 -16.15 3.15 -5.44
C GLN A 101 -17.58 2.74 -5.10
#